data_AF-A0A7K1GGR9-F1
#
_entry.id   AF-A0A7K1GGR9-F1
#
_cell.length_a   1.000
_cell.length_b   1.000
_cell.length_c   1.000
_cell.angle_alpha   90.00
_cell.angle_beta   90.00
_cell.angle_gamma   90.00
#
_symmetry.space_group_name_H-M   'P 1'
#
loop_
_entity.id
_entity.type
_entity.pdbx_description
1 polymer ?
#
loop_
_entity_poly.entity_id
_entity_poly.type
_entity_poly.pdbx_seq_one_letter_code
_entity_poly.pdbx_strand_id
1 'polypeptide(L)'
;MTEKQFRLLYHFLNRISMWVQPINRDTIVSFIYGFEAGTGNKIFTSALKSYLESRYEIFGSNQGWPNQISIYSEKKGIEWCEAFLEIGKTIIEKLKIENNFNL
;
A
#
# COMPACT_ATOMS: atom_id res chain seq x y z
N MET A 1 -8.09 4.46 -11.56
CA MET A 1 -8.76 4.17 -10.27
C MET A 1 -10.01 5.03 -10.22
N THR A 2 -11.14 4.52 -9.72
CA THR A 2 -12.35 5.37 -9.52
C THR A 2 -12.29 6.09 -8.18
N GLU A 3 -13.06 7.17 -8.01
CA GLU A 3 -13.13 7.90 -6.74
C GLU A 3 -13.61 6.99 -5.58
N LYS A 4 -14.56 6.08 -5.86
CA LYS A 4 -15.02 5.08 -4.88
C LYS A 4 -13.90 4.16 -4.43
N GLN A 5 -13.07 3.68 -5.36
CA GLN A 5 -11.91 2.83 -5.07
C GLN A 5 -10.88 3.59 -4.24
N PHE A 6 -10.62 4.85 -4.60
CA PHE A 6 -9.73 5.74 -3.86
C PHE A 6 -10.20 5.95 -2.42
N ARG A 7 -11.48 6.31 -2.21
CA ARG A 7 -12.04 6.53 -0.87
C ARG A 7 -11.95 5.28 0.01
N LEU A 8 -12.21 4.10 -0.55
CA LEU A 8 -12.09 2.83 0.17
C LEU A 8 -10.65 2.61 0.65
N LEU A 9 -9.67 2.72 -0.25
CA LEU A 9 -8.27 2.54 0.08
C LEU A 9 -7.74 3.62 1.03
N TYR A 10 -8.16 4.86 0.86
CA TYR A 10 -7.86 5.97 1.76
C TYR A 10 -8.39 5.70 3.18
N HIS A 11 -9.63 5.25 3.32
CA HIS A 11 -10.19 4.89 4.62
C HIS A 11 -9.53 3.66 5.22
N PHE A 12 -9.14 2.67 4.41
CA PHE A 12 -8.35 1.53 4.87
C PHE A 12 -7.03 1.97 5.49
N LEU A 13 -6.23 2.77 4.77
CA LEU A 13 -4.91 3.22 5.24
C LEU A 13 -4.97 4.14 6.47
N ASN A 14 -6.06 4.88 6.64
CA ASN A 14 -6.23 5.80 7.77
C ASN A 14 -6.96 5.18 8.97
N ARG A 15 -7.69 4.07 8.79
CA ARG A 15 -8.52 3.43 9.82
C ARG A 15 -8.41 1.91 9.77
N ILE A 16 -7.18 1.39 9.59
CA ILE A 16 -6.92 0.00 9.25
C ILE A 16 -7.55 -1.03 10.22
N SER A 17 -7.64 -0.68 11.51
CA SER A 17 -8.31 -1.49 12.55
C SER A 17 -9.80 -1.75 12.29
N MET A 18 -10.47 -0.91 11.49
CA MET A 18 -11.88 -1.11 11.13
C MET A 18 -12.07 -2.16 10.02
N TRP A 19 -10.99 -2.51 9.31
CA TRP A 19 -11.06 -3.34 8.10
C TRP A 19 -10.41 -4.70 8.30
N VAL A 20 -9.35 -4.76 9.11
CA VAL A 20 -8.61 -5.99 9.37
C VAL A 20 -8.32 -6.13 10.87
N GLN A 21 -8.51 -7.35 11.38
CA GLN A 21 -8.16 -7.73 12.74
C GLN A 21 -7.75 -9.22 12.74
N PRO A 22 -6.57 -9.58 13.29
CA PRO A 22 -5.53 -8.69 13.81
C PRO A 22 -4.88 -7.83 12.72
N ILE A 23 -4.27 -6.70 13.10
CA ILE A 23 -3.47 -5.88 12.18
C ILE A 23 -2.09 -6.51 12.09
N ASN A 24 -1.86 -7.29 11.04
CA ASN A 24 -0.56 -7.91 10.78
C ASN A 24 -0.30 -7.98 9.27
N ARG A 25 0.89 -8.47 8.89
CA ARG A 25 1.30 -8.60 7.50
C ARG A 25 0.26 -9.35 6.66
N ASP A 26 -0.18 -10.51 7.12
CA ASP A 26 -1.01 -11.41 6.31
C ASP A 26 -2.41 -10.85 6.07
N THR A 27 -3.01 -10.22 7.09
CA THR A 27 -4.35 -9.61 6.94
C THR A 27 -4.31 -8.38 6.04
N ILE A 28 -3.25 -7.57 6.14
CA ILE A 28 -3.03 -6.41 5.25
C ILE A 28 -2.81 -6.86 3.81
N VAL A 29 -1.92 -7.84 3.59
CA VAL A 29 -1.62 -8.37 2.27
C VAL A 29 -2.88 -8.96 1.64
N SER A 30 -3.66 -9.73 2.40
CA SER A 30 -4.92 -10.31 1.94
C SER A 30 -5.94 -9.24 1.57
N PHE A 31 -6.08 -8.18 2.37
CA PHE A 31 -6.97 -7.07 2.07
C PHE A 31 -6.59 -6.37 0.76
N ILE A 32 -5.31 -6.03 0.57
CA ILE A 32 -4.84 -5.33 -0.63
C ILE A 32 -5.02 -6.20 -1.87
N TYR A 33 -4.68 -7.49 -1.81
CA TYR A 33 -4.92 -8.39 -2.94
C TYR A 33 -6.42 -8.56 -3.22
N GLY A 34 -7.26 -8.68 -2.20
CA GLY A 34 -8.72 -8.76 -2.37
C GLY A 34 -9.30 -7.49 -2.99
N PHE A 35 -8.84 -6.32 -2.54
CA PHE A 35 -9.20 -5.03 -3.12
C PHE A 35 -8.83 -4.97 -4.61
N GLU A 36 -7.57 -5.23 -4.96
CA GLU A 36 -7.09 -5.15 -6.35
C GLU A 36 -7.69 -6.23 -7.27
N ALA A 37 -7.98 -7.41 -6.72
CA ALA A 37 -8.74 -8.44 -7.43
C ALA A 37 -10.18 -7.96 -7.73
N GLY A 38 -10.85 -7.35 -6.74
CA GLY A 38 -12.19 -6.80 -6.89
C GLY A 38 -12.27 -5.59 -7.82
N THR A 39 -11.18 -4.81 -7.97
CA THR A 39 -11.12 -3.70 -8.93
C THR A 39 -10.67 -4.10 -10.33
N GLY A 40 -10.10 -5.31 -10.48
CA GLY A 40 -9.47 -5.76 -11.73
C GLY A 40 -8.22 -4.96 -12.11
N ASN A 41 -7.62 -4.22 -11.18
CA ASN A 41 -6.44 -3.40 -11.44
C ASN A 41 -5.46 -3.40 -10.25
N LYS A 42 -4.16 -3.30 -10.55
CA LYS A 42 -3.07 -3.31 -9.56
C LYS A 42 -2.52 -1.90 -9.30
N ILE A 43 -3.38 -0.89 -9.25
CA ILE A 43 -2.94 0.51 -9.26
C ILE A 43 -2.13 0.85 -8.01
N PHE A 44 -2.56 0.38 -6.83
CA PHE A 44 -1.88 0.70 -5.58
C PHE A 44 -0.54 -0.02 -5.46
N THR A 45 -0.53 -1.34 -5.69
CA THR A 45 0.70 -2.14 -5.55
C THR A 45 1.74 -1.80 -6.62
N SER A 46 1.31 -1.41 -7.83
CA SER A 46 2.22 -0.91 -8.87
C SER A 46 2.83 0.44 -8.48
N ALA A 47 2.03 1.38 -7.98
CA ALA A 47 2.54 2.68 -7.53
C ALA A 47 3.50 2.54 -6.33
N LEU A 48 3.16 1.66 -5.38
CA LEU A 48 4.00 1.31 -4.24
C LEU A 48 5.35 0.74 -4.70
N LYS A 49 5.33 -0.25 -5.62
CA LYS A 49 6.54 -0.84 -6.17
C LYS A 49 7.41 0.22 -6.84
N SER A 50 6.85 1.01 -7.74
CA SER A 50 7.60 2.06 -8.46
C SER A 50 8.19 3.10 -7.51
N TYR A 51 7.50 3.43 -6.42
CA TYR A 51 8.02 4.36 -5.42
C TYR A 51 9.19 3.76 -4.63
N LEU A 52 9.08 2.52 -4.16
CA LEU A 52 10.17 1.85 -3.44
C LEU A 52 11.41 1.67 -4.32
N GLU A 53 11.21 1.34 -5.59
CA GLU A 53 12.30 1.20 -6.57
C GLU A 53 12.99 2.53 -6.85
N SER A 54 12.22 3.57 -7.17
CA SER A 54 12.79 4.88 -7.55
C SER A 54 13.34 5.69 -6.39
N ARG A 55 12.74 5.59 -5.19
CA ARG A 55 13.10 6.44 -4.04
C ARG A 55 14.11 5.78 -3.11
N TYR A 56 14.06 4.46 -2.97
CA TYR A 56 14.86 3.73 -1.96
C TYR A 56 15.73 2.63 -2.55
N GLU A 57 15.72 2.47 -3.89
CA GLU A 57 16.45 1.43 -4.61
C GLU A 57 16.12 0.02 -4.09
N ILE A 58 14.86 -0.19 -3.70
CA ILE A 58 14.36 -1.49 -3.22
C ILE A 58 13.64 -2.16 -4.39
N PHE A 59 14.39 -2.98 -5.14
CA PHE A 59 13.89 -3.68 -6.31
C PHE A 59 12.97 -4.85 -5.97
N GLY A 60 11.91 -5.00 -6.75
CA GLY A 60 11.00 -6.13 -6.59
C GLY A 60 11.71 -7.47 -6.87
N SER A 61 11.46 -8.45 -6.01
CA SER A 61 11.82 -9.86 -6.25
C SER A 61 10.58 -10.65 -6.67
N ASN A 62 10.74 -11.96 -6.91
CA ASN A 62 9.61 -12.87 -7.14
C ASN A 62 8.60 -12.92 -5.97
N GLN A 63 8.97 -12.38 -4.80
CA GLN A 63 8.10 -12.28 -3.63
C GLN A 63 7.23 -11.01 -3.62
N GLY A 64 7.38 -10.13 -4.62
CA GLY A 64 6.53 -8.97 -4.83
C GLY A 64 6.67 -7.85 -3.78
N TRP A 65 5.69 -6.96 -3.77
CA TRP A 65 5.66 -5.78 -2.90
C TRP A 65 5.75 -6.09 -1.38
N PRO A 66 5.20 -7.22 -0.84
CA PRO A 66 5.31 -7.47 0.59
C PRO A 66 6.76 -7.63 1.05
N ASN A 67 7.60 -8.22 0.20
CA ASN A 67 9.04 -8.34 0.47
C ASN A 67 9.76 -6.98 0.34
N GLN A 68 9.35 -6.12 -0.60
CA GLN A 68 9.91 -4.77 -0.68
C GLN A 68 9.61 -3.96 0.60
N ILE A 69 8.43 -4.15 1.20
CA ILE A 69 8.11 -3.55 2.51
C ILE A 69 8.98 -4.16 3.63
N SER A 70 9.26 -5.46 3.62
CA SER A 70 10.19 -6.06 4.59
C SER A 70 11.59 -5.46 4.49
N ILE A 71 12.13 -5.32 3.26
CA ILE A 71 13.43 -4.68 3.05
C ILE A 71 13.41 -3.22 3.52
N TYR A 72 12.30 -2.50 3.28
CA TYR A 72 12.13 -1.12 3.75
C TYR A 72 12.11 -1.05 5.27
N SER A 73 11.34 -1.93 5.93
CA SER A 73 11.21 -1.97 7.39
C SER A 73 12.54 -2.29 8.06
N GLU A 74 13.30 -3.25 7.51
CA GLU A 74 14.65 -3.59 7.96
C GLU A 74 15.62 -2.41 7.81
N LYS A 75 15.64 -1.74 6.65
CA LYS A 75 16.48 -0.56 6.42
C LYS A 75 16.15 0.60 7.36
N LYS A 76 14.90 0.68 7.83
CA LYS A 76 14.40 1.75 8.72
C LYS A 76 14.41 1.39 10.20
N GLY A 77 14.57 0.11 10.56
CA GLY A 77 14.46 -0.35 11.94
C GLY A 77 13.07 -0.18 12.54
N ILE A 78 12.02 -0.36 11.73
CA ILE A 78 10.61 -0.24 12.14
C ILE A 78 9.85 -1.52 11.86
N GLU A 79 8.66 -1.68 12.44
CA GLU A 79 7.83 -2.86 12.22
C GLU A 79 7.24 -2.88 10.80
N TRP A 80 6.99 -4.08 10.27
CA TRP A 80 6.49 -4.25 8.90
C TRP A 80 5.18 -3.49 8.64
N CYS A 81 4.26 -3.50 9.62
CA CYS A 81 2.98 -2.79 9.52
C CYS A 81 3.16 -1.26 9.52
N GLU A 82 4.12 -0.75 10.29
CA GLU A 82 4.45 0.69 10.31
C GLU A 82 5.04 1.11 8.97
N ALA A 83 5.99 0.32 8.45
CA ALA A 83 6.55 0.50 7.12
C ALA A 83 5.49 0.50 6.02
N PHE A 84 4.55 -0.46 6.05
CA PHE A 84 3.44 -0.51 5.11
C PHE A 84 2.58 0.75 5.18
N LEU A 85 2.22 1.21 6.38
CA LEU A 85 1.37 2.39 6.55
C LEU A 85 2.08 3.68 6.11
N GLU A 86 3.38 3.82 6.39
CA GLU A 86 4.18 4.97 5.96
C GLU A 86 4.24 5.08 4.43
N ILE A 87 4.57 3.97 3.77
CA ILE A 87 4.62 3.91 2.30
C ILE A 87 3.22 4.05 1.71
N GLY A 88 2.24 3.31 2.24
CA GLY A 88 0.86 3.32 1.75
C GLY A 88 0.22 4.71 1.81
N LYS A 89 0.42 5.45 2.91
CA LYS A 89 -0.01 6.85 3.04
C LYS A 89 0.70 7.77 2.05
N THR A 90 1.99 7.55 1.80
CA THR A 90 2.70 8.31 0.76
C THR A 90 2.10 8.07 -0.63
N ILE A 91 1.78 6.81 -0.96
CA ILE A 91 1.19 6.44 -2.24
C ILE A 91 -0.22 7.00 -2.41
N ILE A 92 -1.07 6.92 -1.38
CA ILE A 92 -2.45 7.38 -1.52
C ILE A 92 -2.52 8.89 -1.74
N GLU A 93 -1.65 9.69 -1.11
CA GLU A 93 -1.57 11.13 -1.35
C GLU A 93 -1.07 11.45 -2.77
N LYS A 94 -0.09 10.70 -3.30
CA LYS A 94 0.32 10.84 -4.70
C LYS A 94 -0.82 10.55 -5.67
N LEU A 95 -1.53 9.45 -5.47
CA LEU A 95 -2.67 9.07 -6.30
C LEU A 95 -3.81 10.09 -6.22
N LYS A 96 -4.03 10.71 -5.04
CA LYS A 96 -4.99 11.80 -4.87
C LYS A 96 -4.69 12.97 -5.80
N ILE A 97 -3.43 13.42 -5.80
CA ILE A 97 -2.96 14.54 -6.63
C ILE A 97 -3.06 14.19 -8.11
N GLU A 98 -2.56 13.02 -8.52
CA GLU A 98 -2.56 12.59 -9.93
C GLU A 98 -3.96 12.46 -10.54
N ASN A 99 -4.96 12.11 -9.72
CA ASN A 99 -6.34 11.90 -10.18
C ASN A 99 -7.29 13.05 -9.83
N ASN A 100 -6.79 14.14 -9.23
CA ASN A 100 -7.58 15.29 -8.77
C ASN A 100 -8.78 14.89 -7.87
N PHE A 101 -8.59 13.91 -6.97
CA PHE A 101 -9.67 13.50 -6.05
C PHE A 101 -9.82 14.50 -4.90
N ASN A 102 -11.05 14.98 -4.70
CA ASN A 102 -11.44 15.80 -3.55
C ASN A 102 -11.98 14.89 -2.45
N LEU A 103 -11.44 14.99 -1.22
CA LEU A 103 -11.87 14.17 -0.08
C LEU A 103 -12.99 14.85 0.70
#